data_AF-A0A101EE84-F1
#
_entry.id   AF-A0A101EE84-F1
#
_cell.length_a   1.000
_cell.length_b   1.000
_cell.length_c   1.000
_cell.angle_alpha   90.00
_cell.angle_beta   90.00
_cell.angle_gamma   90.00
#
_symmetry.space_group_name_H-M   'P 1'
#
loop_
_entity.id
_entity.type
_entity.pdbx_description
1 polymer ?
#
loop_
_entity_poly.entity_id
_entity_poly.type
_entity_poly.pdbx_seq_one_letter_code
_entity_poly.pdbx_strand_id
1 'polypeptide(L)'
;FLHTTEGNVVHYGYIESFIEELGMKYNIREIAFDRWGAVQMTQNLENLGFTVVPFGQGFKDMSPPTKELMKLTLEEKLAHGGHPVLRWMMDNIFIRTDPAGNIKPDKEKSTERIDGAVATIMALDRAIRKGGSGNSVYDGRGLLIL
;
A
#
# COMPACT_ATOMS: atom_id res chain seq x y z
N PHE A 1 -7.21 11.18 -3.94
CA PHE A 1 -7.91 12.18 -3.12
C PHE A 1 -8.63 11.45 -1.99
N LEU A 2 -9.29 12.16 -1.07
CA LEU A 2 -10.02 11.55 0.03
C LEU A 2 -11.50 11.39 -0.35
N HIS A 3 -12.06 10.20 -0.13
CA HIS A 3 -13.48 9.92 -0.26
C HIS A 3 -14.06 9.73 1.14
N THR A 4 -15.07 10.53 1.49
CA THR A 4 -15.77 10.44 2.77
C THR A 4 -17.00 9.57 2.62
N THR A 5 -17.26 8.71 3.60
CA THR A 5 -18.55 8.01 3.73
C THR A 5 -19.44 8.79 4.70
N GLU A 6 -20.76 8.67 4.57
CA GLU A 6 -21.70 9.26 5.52
C GLU A 6 -21.64 8.52 6.87
N GLY A 7 -21.73 9.27 7.98
CA GLY A 7 -21.69 8.73 9.33
C GLY A 7 -20.30 8.76 9.99
N ASN A 8 -20.23 8.25 11.22
CA ASN A 8 -19.04 8.32 12.07
C ASN A 8 -18.33 6.96 12.24
N VAL A 9 -18.69 5.96 11.44
CA VAL A 9 -18.17 4.59 11.53
C VAL A 9 -17.61 4.16 10.18
N VAL A 10 -16.53 3.38 10.19
CA VAL A 10 -15.94 2.80 8.98
C VAL A 10 -16.95 1.84 8.34
N HIS A 11 -17.42 2.18 7.13
CA HIS A 11 -18.36 1.35 6.37
C HIS A 11 -17.61 0.30 5.54
N TYR A 12 -17.37 -0.89 6.12
CA TYR A 12 -16.59 -1.95 5.47
C TYR A 12 -17.13 -2.36 4.09
N GLY A 13 -18.45 -2.46 3.92
CA GLY A 13 -19.05 -2.80 2.62
C GLY A 13 -18.78 -1.76 1.52
N TYR A 14 -18.53 -0.49 1.89
CA TYR A 14 -18.15 0.53 0.93
C TYR A 14 -16.70 0.31 0.46
N ILE A 15 -15.81 -0.07 1.40
CA ILE A 15 -14.41 -0.38 1.08
C ILE A 15 -14.34 -1.62 0.19
N GLU A 16 -15.14 -2.65 0.47
CA GLU A 16 -15.22 -3.88 -0.34
C GLU A 16 -15.69 -3.58 -1.76
N SER A 17 -16.80 -2.84 -1.91
CA SER A 17 -17.33 -2.43 -3.22
C SER A 17 -16.30 -1.60 -4.00
N PHE A 18 -15.60 -0.70 -3.30
CA PHE A 18 -14.55 0.11 -3.92
C PHE A 18 -13.36 -0.73 -4.41
N ILE A 19 -12.96 -1.76 -3.65
CA ILE A 19 -11.90 -2.69 -4.07
C ILE A 19 -12.37 -3.53 -5.27
N GLU A 20 -13.63 -3.95 -5.29
CA GLU A 20 -14.23 -4.67 -6.43
C GLU A 20 -14.19 -3.82 -7.72
N GLU A 21 -14.61 -2.55 -7.65
CA GLU A 21 -14.52 -1.61 -8.78
C GLU A 21 -13.07 -1.43 -9.27
N LEU A 22 -12.11 -1.36 -8.35
CA LEU A 22 -10.69 -1.32 -8.71
C LEU A 22 -10.24 -2.63 -9.37
N GLY A 23 -10.76 -3.78 -8.95
CA GLY A 23 -10.51 -5.09 -9.57
C GLY A 23 -11.05 -5.21 -11.00
N MET A 24 -12.13 -4.48 -11.32
CA MET A 24 -12.64 -4.39 -12.70
C MET A 24 -11.73 -3.53 -13.60
N LYS A 25 -11.04 -2.54 -13.02
CA LYS A 25 -10.18 -1.59 -13.75
C LYS A 25 -8.72 -2.05 -13.84
N TYR A 26 -8.22 -2.71 -12.81
CA TYR A 26 -6.83 -3.11 -12.66
C TYR A 26 -6.71 -4.61 -12.46
N ASN A 27 -5.65 -5.22 -12.99
CA ASN A 27 -5.30 -6.59 -12.68
C ASN A 27 -4.62 -6.65 -11.30
N ILE A 28 -5.42 -6.57 -10.24
CA ILE A 28 -4.95 -6.62 -8.85
C ILE A 28 -4.36 -8.02 -8.59
N ARG A 29 -3.04 -8.08 -8.45
CA ARG A 29 -2.33 -9.34 -8.22
C ARG A 29 -2.45 -9.82 -6.78
N GLU A 30 -2.24 -8.91 -5.83
CA GLU A 30 -2.29 -9.19 -4.40
C GLU A 30 -2.71 -7.95 -3.62
N ILE A 31 -3.45 -8.15 -2.53
CA ILE A 31 -3.84 -7.11 -1.58
C ILE A 31 -3.16 -7.41 -0.25
N ALA A 32 -2.20 -6.59 0.16
CA ALA A 32 -1.58 -6.72 1.47
C ALA A 32 -2.46 -6.10 2.55
N PHE A 33 -2.60 -6.76 3.70
CA PHE A 33 -3.37 -6.26 4.84
C PHE A 33 -2.64 -6.48 6.17
N ASP A 34 -2.97 -5.68 7.19
CA ASP A 34 -2.46 -5.88 8.54
C ASP A 34 -3.16 -7.06 9.23
N ARG A 35 -2.38 -8.03 9.69
CA ARG A 35 -2.85 -9.34 10.21
C ARG A 35 -3.73 -9.20 11.45
N TRP A 36 -3.62 -8.10 12.19
CA TRP A 36 -4.28 -7.93 13.48
C TRP A 36 -5.69 -7.32 13.37
N GLY A 37 -6.14 -6.89 12.19
CA GLY A 37 -7.38 -6.12 12.10
C GLY A 37 -8.04 -6.09 10.73
N ALA A 38 -8.43 -7.25 10.19
CA ALA A 38 -9.30 -7.31 8.99
C ALA A 38 -9.96 -8.67 8.72
N VAL A 39 -10.03 -9.61 9.67
CA VAL A 39 -10.35 -11.03 9.37
C VAL A 39 -11.63 -11.21 8.53
N GLN A 40 -12.71 -10.51 8.87
CA GLN A 40 -13.97 -10.58 8.12
C GLN A 40 -13.83 -10.01 6.70
N MET A 41 -13.17 -8.87 6.56
CA MET A 41 -12.94 -8.22 5.26
C MET A 41 -12.03 -9.07 4.37
N THR A 42 -11.03 -9.73 4.94
CA THR A 42 -10.15 -10.68 4.22
C THR A 42 -10.98 -11.81 3.60
N GLN A 43 -11.87 -12.44 4.37
CA GLN A 43 -12.74 -13.51 3.87
C GLN A 43 -13.66 -13.02 2.74
N ASN A 44 -14.24 -11.83 2.89
CA ASN A 44 -15.10 -11.24 1.87
C ASN A 44 -14.34 -10.98 0.57
N LEU A 45 -13.13 -10.42 0.65
CA LEU A 45 -12.28 -10.18 -0.52
C LEU A 45 -11.80 -11.48 -1.19
N GLU A 46 -11.50 -12.51 -0.40
CA GLU A 46 -11.17 -13.84 -0.94
C GLU A 46 -12.36 -14.47 -1.67
N ASN A 47 -13.58 -14.31 -1.14
CA ASN A 47 -14.81 -14.76 -1.80
C ASN A 47 -15.08 -14.02 -3.12
N LEU A 48 -14.63 -12.76 -3.25
CA LEU A 48 -14.65 -11.99 -4.50
C LEU A 48 -13.53 -12.40 -5.48
N GLY A 49 -12.67 -13.35 -5.11
CA GLY A 49 -11.61 -13.88 -5.95
C GLY A 49 -10.27 -13.12 -5.84
N PHE A 50 -10.13 -12.18 -4.91
CA PHE A 50 -8.86 -11.50 -4.68
C PHE A 50 -7.87 -12.38 -3.91
N THR A 51 -6.59 -12.26 -4.24
CA THR A 51 -5.51 -12.85 -3.43
C THR A 51 -5.12 -11.86 -2.34
N VAL A 52 -5.46 -12.18 -1.10
CA VAL A 52 -5.23 -11.32 0.06
C VAL A 52 -4.08 -11.86 0.89
N VAL A 53 -3.08 -11.04 1.21
CA VAL A 53 -1.82 -11.50 1.82
C VAL A 53 -1.58 -10.81 3.17
N PRO A 54 -1.47 -11.58 4.27
CA PRO A 54 -1.25 -11.00 5.59
C PRO A 54 0.17 -10.42 5.68
N PHE A 55 0.30 -9.18 6.17
CA PHE A 55 1.56 -8.44 6.25
C PHE A 55 1.90 -8.06 7.70
N GLY A 56 3.11 -8.39 8.15
CA GLY A 56 3.55 -8.08 9.51
C GLY A 56 3.95 -6.62 9.68
N GLN A 57 3.55 -6.00 10.80
CA GLN A 57 3.87 -4.59 11.11
C GLN A 57 5.20 -4.43 11.88
N GLY A 58 5.94 -5.52 12.08
CA GLY A 58 7.22 -5.53 12.78
C GLY A 58 8.39 -5.10 11.89
N PHE A 59 9.54 -4.81 12.51
CA PHE A 59 10.77 -4.41 11.81
C PHE A 59 11.20 -5.40 10.72
N LYS A 60 11.01 -6.71 10.95
CA LYS A 60 11.37 -7.77 9.99
C LYS A 60 10.71 -7.57 8.63
N ASP A 61 9.42 -7.26 8.62
CA ASP A 61 8.63 -7.17 7.39
C ASP A 61 8.61 -5.73 6.84
N MET A 62 8.58 -4.72 7.72
CA MET A 62 8.53 -3.30 7.32
C MET A 62 9.86 -2.72 6.85
N SER A 63 11.00 -3.19 7.38
CA SER A 63 12.31 -2.56 7.12
C SER A 63 12.74 -2.63 5.66
N PRO A 64 12.73 -3.80 4.98
CA PRO A 64 13.10 -3.87 3.57
C PRO A 64 12.32 -2.93 2.65
N PRO A 65 10.96 -2.92 2.63
CA PRO A 65 10.21 -2.03 1.76
C PRO A 65 10.29 -0.56 2.19
N THR A 66 10.46 -0.24 3.48
CA THR A 66 10.66 1.16 3.92
C THR A 66 11.98 1.71 3.37
N LYS A 67 13.07 0.91 3.43
CA LYS A 67 14.37 1.29 2.85
C LYS A 67 14.28 1.48 1.34
N GLU A 68 13.59 0.59 0.63
CA GLU A 68 13.41 0.73 -0.82
C GLU A 68 12.56 1.96 -1.17
N LEU A 69 11.50 2.26 -0.40
CA LEU A 69 10.70 3.47 -0.61
C LEU A 69 11.54 4.74 -0.47
N MET A 70 12.39 4.81 0.56
CA MET A 70 13.32 5.93 0.75
C MET A 70 14.27 6.07 -0.45
N LYS A 71 14.87 4.97 -0.89
CA LYS A 71 15.76 4.94 -2.05
C LYS A 71 15.05 5.41 -3.33
N LEU A 72 13.87 4.85 -3.65
CA LEU A 72 13.09 5.23 -4.84
C LEU A 72 12.67 6.71 -4.80
N THR A 73 12.41 7.24 -3.61
CA THR A 73 12.09 8.66 -3.43
C THR A 73 13.31 9.53 -3.72
N LEU A 74 14.48 9.20 -3.17
CA LEU A 74 15.74 9.93 -3.41
C LEU A 74 16.22 9.84 -4.86
N GLU A 75 15.93 8.72 -5.53
CA GLU A 75 16.22 8.52 -6.96
C GLU A 75 15.18 9.15 -7.88
N GLU A 76 14.13 9.80 -7.34
CA GLU A 76 13.01 10.37 -8.10
C GLU A 76 12.27 9.35 -9.00
N LYS A 77 12.29 8.07 -8.60
CA LYS A 77 11.67 6.96 -9.35
C LYS A 77 10.28 6.56 -8.83
N LEU A 78 9.77 7.24 -7.81
CA LEU A 78 8.45 6.99 -7.25
C LEU A 78 7.36 7.78 -7.99
N ALA A 79 6.58 7.10 -8.82
CA ALA A 79 5.44 7.69 -9.51
C ALA A 79 4.16 7.66 -8.64
N HIS A 80 4.03 8.64 -7.72
CA HIS A 80 2.88 8.73 -6.79
C HIS A 80 1.79 9.76 -7.21
N GLY A 81 1.92 10.33 -8.41
CA GLY A 81 0.90 11.20 -9.03
C GLY A 81 0.60 12.50 -8.29
N GLY A 82 1.52 12.99 -7.44
CA GLY A 82 1.32 14.24 -6.70
C GLY A 82 0.18 14.17 -5.67
N HIS A 83 -0.22 12.97 -5.23
CA HIS A 83 -1.36 12.75 -4.35
C HIS A 83 -1.27 13.58 -3.04
N PRO A 84 -2.16 14.57 -2.82
CA PRO A 84 -1.97 15.57 -1.75
C PRO A 84 -2.04 14.97 -0.35
N VAL A 85 -2.90 13.98 -0.14
CA VAL A 85 -3.02 13.28 1.16
C VAL A 85 -1.79 12.41 1.42
N LEU A 86 -1.20 11.81 0.38
CA LEU A 86 0.00 10.99 0.58
C LEU A 86 1.19 11.88 0.91
N ARG A 87 1.31 13.03 0.23
CA ARG A 87 2.30 14.06 0.56
C ARG A 87 2.19 14.49 2.02
N TRP A 88 0.99 14.88 2.45
CA TRP A 88 0.76 15.26 3.85
C TRP A 88 1.09 14.12 4.83
N MET A 89 0.73 12.88 4.53
CA MET A 89 1.09 11.72 5.36
C MET A 89 2.60 11.48 5.43
N MET A 90 3.34 11.75 4.34
CA MET A 90 4.81 11.68 4.34
C MET A 90 5.43 12.82 5.14
N ASP A 91 4.81 14.00 5.20
CA ASP A 91 5.27 15.10 6.05
C ASP A 91 5.09 14.79 7.55
N ASN A 92 4.13 13.92 7.90
CA ASN A 92 3.82 13.54 9.28
C ASN A 92 4.66 12.36 9.82
N ILE A 93 5.31 11.60 8.93
CA ILE A 93 5.81 10.26 9.26
C ILE A 93 7.04 10.32 10.17
N PHE A 94 6.99 9.56 11.27
CA PHE A 94 8.16 9.27 12.09
C PHE A 94 8.72 7.89 11.76
N ILE A 95 10.04 7.81 11.49
CA ILE A 95 10.74 6.55 11.28
C ILE A 95 11.47 6.14 12.56
N ARG A 96 11.12 4.96 13.09
CA ARG A 96 11.84 4.35 14.21
C ARG A 96 12.93 3.44 13.67
N THR A 97 14.08 3.46 14.31
CA THR A 97 15.21 2.58 14.02
C THR A 97 15.46 1.67 15.23
N ASP A 98 15.64 0.37 14.98
CA ASP A 98 16.05 -0.59 16.01
C ASP A 98 17.58 -0.65 16.18
N PRO A 99 18.12 -1.31 17.22
CA PRO A 99 19.56 -1.43 17.42
C PRO A 99 20.31 -2.17 16.30
N ALA A 100 19.61 -2.95 15.48
CA ALA A 100 20.18 -3.66 14.33
C ALA A 100 20.15 -2.81 13.03
N GLY A 101 19.69 -1.56 13.11
CA GLY A 101 19.60 -0.66 11.95
C GLY A 101 18.42 -0.96 11.02
N ASN A 102 17.41 -1.71 11.49
CA ASN A 102 16.14 -1.84 10.79
C ASN A 102 15.29 -0.61 11.05
N ILE A 103 14.53 -0.22 10.04
CA ILE A 103 13.65 0.95 10.15
C ILE A 103 12.20 0.54 9.97
N LYS A 104 11.27 1.29 10.56
CA LYS A 104 9.84 1.16 10.26
C LYS A 104 9.11 2.46 10.58
N PRO A 105 7.97 2.72 9.92
CA PRO A 105 7.07 3.79 10.36
C PRO A 105 6.55 3.54 11.78
N ASP A 106 6.45 4.60 12.56
CA ASP A 106 5.93 4.59 13.92
C ASP A 106 4.69 5.48 14.01
N LYS A 107 3.51 4.84 14.04
CA LYS A 107 2.22 5.53 14.11
C LYS A 107 2.06 6.34 15.42
N GLU A 108 2.63 5.88 16.53
CA GLU A 108 2.45 6.54 17.84
C GLU A 108 3.30 7.81 17.95
N LYS A 109 4.44 7.85 17.27
CA LYS A 109 5.35 9.00 17.26
C LYS A 109 5.13 9.97 16.10
N SER A 110 4.40 9.54 15.07
CA SER A 110 4.04 10.42 13.95
C SER A 110 3.10 11.52 14.44
N THR A 111 3.19 12.71 13.86
CA THR A 111 2.41 13.88 14.30
C THR A 111 0.91 13.69 14.05
N GLU A 112 0.58 12.99 12.96
CA GLU A 112 -0.78 12.81 12.46
C GLU A 112 -0.89 11.47 11.69
N ARG A 113 -1.99 11.27 10.97
CA ARG A 113 -2.26 10.05 10.19
C ARG A 113 -1.15 9.75 9.17
N ILE A 114 -0.81 8.45 9.06
CA ILE A 114 0.19 7.92 8.11
C ILE A 114 -0.28 6.65 7.39
N ASP A 115 -1.58 6.32 7.45
CA ASP A 115 -2.10 5.05 6.95
C ASP A 115 -1.82 4.82 5.45
N GLY A 116 -1.88 5.87 4.64
CA GLY A 116 -1.52 5.80 3.22
C GLY A 116 -0.04 5.59 2.96
N ALA A 117 0.85 6.12 3.81
CA ALA A 117 2.29 5.85 3.73
C ALA A 117 2.58 4.39 4.10
N VAL A 118 1.96 3.88 5.17
CA VAL A 118 2.06 2.46 5.57
C VAL A 118 1.52 1.54 4.48
N ALA A 119 0.36 1.85 3.90
CA ALA A 119 -0.21 1.10 2.79
C ALA A 119 0.72 1.09 1.57
N THR A 120 1.39 2.21 1.28
CA THR A 120 2.38 2.32 0.19
C THR A 120 3.58 1.41 0.43
N ILE A 121 4.10 1.36 1.67
CA ILE A 121 5.20 0.47 2.06
C ILE A 121 4.79 -1.00 1.90
N MET A 122 3.58 -1.35 2.35
CA MET A 122 3.05 -2.72 2.22
C MET A 122 2.86 -3.13 0.75
N ALA A 123 2.32 -2.24 -0.08
CA ALA A 123 2.15 -2.46 -1.51
C ALA A 123 3.51 -2.63 -2.22
N LEU A 124 4.50 -1.82 -1.85
CA LEU A 124 5.85 -1.91 -2.40
C LEU A 124 6.53 -3.24 -2.06
N ASP A 125 6.36 -3.78 -0.85
CA ASP A 125 6.86 -5.12 -0.52
C ASP A 125 6.29 -6.19 -1.45
N ARG A 126 4.97 -6.16 -1.69
CA ARG A 126 4.34 -7.13 -2.61
C ARG A 126 4.89 -6.99 -4.02
N ALA A 127 5.04 -5.75 -4.48
CA ALA A 127 5.62 -5.46 -5.80
C ALA A 127 7.06 -5.98 -5.92
N ILE A 128 7.91 -5.81 -4.89
CA ILE A 128 9.29 -6.31 -4.89
C ILE A 128 9.34 -7.83 -4.88
N ARG A 129 8.54 -8.49 -4.02
CA ARG A 129 8.55 -9.96 -3.89
C ARG A 129 7.95 -10.70 -5.08
N LYS A 130 6.98 -10.07 -5.75
CA LYS A 130 6.30 -10.62 -6.93
C LYS A 130 6.78 -10.01 -8.24
N GLY A 131 7.80 -9.15 -8.19
CA GLY A 131 8.48 -8.57 -9.34
C GLY A 131 9.23 -9.64 -10.14
N GLY A 132 8.50 -10.50 -10.83
CA GLY A 132 9.02 -11.40 -11.85
C GLY A 132 9.07 -10.66 -13.18
N SER A 133 10.28 -10.63 -13.75
CA SER A 133 10.70 -10.76 -15.17
C SER A 133 9.67 -10.84 -16.31
N GLY A 134 8.52 -10.18 -16.21
CA GLY A 134 7.59 -10.00 -17.31
C GLY A 134 7.90 -8.68 -17.99
N ASN A 135 8.13 -8.72 -19.30
CA ASN A 135 8.17 -7.50 -20.12
C ASN A 135 6.92 -6.67 -19.81
N SER A 136 7.11 -5.35 -19.72
CA SER A 136 5.99 -4.45 -19.60
C SER A 136 5.02 -4.71 -20.75
N VAL A 137 3.70 -4.64 -20.49
CA VAL A 137 2.72 -4.70 -21.59
C VAL A 137 3.01 -3.58 -22.60
N TYR A 138 3.64 -2.48 -22.17
CA TYR A 138 4.10 -1.41 -23.05
C TYR A 138 5.31 -1.80 -23.91
N ASP A 139 6.15 -2.74 -23.47
CA ASP A 139 7.29 -3.22 -24.27
C ASP A 139 6.81 -4.06 -25.47
N GLY A 140 5.69 -4.78 -25.32
CA GLY A 140 5.10 -5.57 -26.40
C GLY A 140 4.05 -4.80 -27.22
N ARG A 141 3.06 -4.21 -26.54
CA ARG A 141 1.89 -3.55 -27.17
C ARG A 141 2.19 -2.10 -27.57
N GLY A 142 3.20 -1.47 -27.01
CA GLY A 142 3.41 -0.02 -27.11
C GLY A 142 2.41 0.79 -26.26
N LEU A 143 2.52 2.11 -26.37
CA LEU A 143 1.57 3.06 -25.77
C LEU A 143 0.30 3.11 -26.61
N LEU A 144 -0.86 2.93 -25.96
CA LEU A 144 -2.14 3.25 -26.58
C LEU A 144 -2.40 4.74 -26.39
N ILE A 145 -2.41 5.48 -27.49
CA ILE A 145 -2.84 6.87 -27.51
C ILE A 145 -4.32 6.84 -27.92
N LEU A 146 -5.19 7.28 -27.01
CA LEU A 146 -6.63 7.42 -27.21
C LEU A 146 -6.95 8.87 -27.58
#